data_AF-A0A936T292-F1
#
_entry.id   AF-A0A936T292-F1
#
_cell.length_a   1.000
_cell.length_b   1.000
_cell.length_c   1.000
_cell.angle_alpha   90.00
_cell.angle_beta   90.00
_cell.angle_gamma   90.00
#
_symmetry.space_group_name_H-M   'P 1'
#
loop_
_entity.id
_entity.type
_entity.pdbx_description
1 polymer ?
#
loop_
_entity_poly.entity_id
_entity_poly.type
_entity_poly.pdbx_seq_one_letter_code
_entity_poly.pdbx_strand_id
1 'polypeptide(L)'
;MTCTACDDFSRFSTRPDEAYCGAITLGSAFRAGLSPRVQMRLELDADALDGPDSPGRVSTFEAPTSELPARRMLDEAILRPIPPLAHDPLSRIEMGEGRERNAVYSVSPREPTATAMLAFLSLRSDEGIEVRLLRPGTNEDDDHRKLIFGLFSLAKREGSCGF
;
A
#
# COMPACT_ATOMS: atom_id res chain seq x y z
N MET A 1 -33.17 -10.77 13.32
CA MET A 1 -32.29 -9.61 13.11
C MET A 1 -31.03 -10.13 12.44
N THR A 2 -31.06 -10.20 11.11
CA THR A 2 -29.94 -10.70 10.30
C THR A 2 -29.03 -9.53 10.01
N CYS A 3 -27.87 -9.47 10.66
CA CYS A 3 -26.82 -8.54 10.28
C CYS A 3 -26.36 -8.88 8.85
N THR A 4 -26.33 -7.83 8.04
CA THR A 4 -25.84 -7.74 6.67
C THR A 4 -24.46 -8.39 6.51
N ALA A 5 -24.27 -9.05 5.37
CA ALA A 5 -23.10 -9.82 4.98
C ALA A 5 -21.77 -9.17 5.43
N CYS A 6 -21.02 -9.86 6.29
CA CYS A 6 -19.57 -9.69 6.30
C CYS A 6 -19.09 -10.28 4.98
N ASP A 7 -18.65 -9.44 4.06
CA ASP A 7 -17.89 -9.94 2.92
C ASP A 7 -16.61 -10.59 3.47
N ASP A 8 -16.45 -11.88 3.23
CA ASP A 8 -15.31 -12.64 3.71
C ASP A 8 -14.10 -12.41 2.80
N PHE A 9 -13.11 -11.70 3.33
CA PHE A 9 -11.84 -11.41 2.67
C PHE A 9 -10.66 -12.19 3.27
N SER A 10 -10.90 -13.16 4.15
CA SER A 10 -9.85 -13.91 4.88
C SER A 10 -8.80 -14.55 3.96
N ARG A 11 -9.18 -14.91 2.72
CA ARG A 11 -8.23 -15.40 1.70
C ARG A 11 -7.14 -14.40 1.33
N PHE A 12 -7.36 -13.10 1.56
CA PHE A 12 -6.34 -12.08 1.33
C PHE A 12 -5.36 -11.97 2.49
N SER A 13 -5.62 -12.55 3.66
CA SER A 13 -4.68 -12.55 4.78
C SER A 13 -3.38 -13.29 4.44
N THR A 14 -2.27 -12.82 5.01
CA THR A 14 -0.94 -13.42 4.93
C THR A 14 -0.62 -14.16 6.21
N ARG A 15 -0.02 -15.35 6.09
CA ARG A 15 0.60 -16.06 7.22
C ARG A 15 1.92 -15.39 7.65
N PRO A 16 2.50 -15.76 8.81
CA PRO A 16 3.78 -15.20 9.27
C PRO A 16 4.95 -15.36 8.29
N ASP A 17 4.88 -16.35 7.40
CA ASP A 17 5.86 -16.65 6.36
C ASP A 17 5.36 -16.28 4.96
N GLU A 18 4.29 -15.49 4.83
CA GLU A 18 3.78 -15.01 3.56
C GLU A 18 3.84 -13.48 3.48
N ALA A 19 3.98 -12.96 2.27
CA ALA A 19 3.80 -11.54 1.99
C ALA A 19 3.31 -11.31 0.57
N TYR A 20 2.61 -10.20 0.36
CA TYR A 20 2.38 -9.66 -0.97
C TYR A 20 3.62 -8.93 -1.45
N CYS A 21 4.15 -9.36 -2.60
CA CYS A 21 5.35 -8.81 -3.19
C CYS A 21 5.08 -8.32 -4.60
N GLY A 22 5.66 -7.18 -4.97
CA GLY A 22 5.53 -6.66 -6.31
C GLY A 22 6.39 -5.44 -6.57
N ALA A 23 6.39 -5.01 -7.83
CA ALA A 23 7.11 -3.82 -8.29
C ALA A 23 6.13 -2.69 -8.61
N ILE A 24 6.68 -1.47 -8.66
CA ILE A 24 5.95 -0.32 -9.17
C ILE A 24 5.63 -0.50 -10.66
N THR A 25 4.45 -0.05 -11.08
CA THR A 25 4.07 0.02 -12.49
C THR A 25 5.01 0.99 -13.23
N LEU A 26 5.62 0.53 -14.32
CA LEU A 26 6.69 1.28 -15.00
C LEU A 26 6.21 2.53 -15.75
N GLY A 27 4.96 2.55 -16.21
CA GLY A 27 4.38 3.66 -16.96
C GLY A 27 4.45 4.97 -16.17
N SER A 28 4.94 6.04 -16.81
CA SER A 28 5.10 7.35 -16.15
C SER A 28 3.81 7.97 -15.63
N ALA A 29 2.66 7.63 -16.24
CA ALA A 29 1.35 8.04 -15.74
C ALA A 29 0.99 7.42 -14.37
N PHE A 30 1.66 6.33 -13.97
CA PHE A 30 1.39 5.57 -12.76
C PHE A 30 2.43 5.80 -11.64
N ARG A 31 3.30 6.80 -11.83
CA ARG A 31 4.47 7.03 -10.99
C ARG A 31 4.92 8.50 -11.02
N ALA A 32 5.00 9.13 -9.85
CA ALA A 32 5.62 10.43 -9.63
C ALA A 32 6.47 10.39 -8.36
N GLY A 33 7.66 11.01 -8.39
CA GLY A 33 8.57 11.06 -7.24
C GLY A 33 9.20 9.73 -6.80
N LEU A 34 8.90 8.63 -7.50
CA LEU A 34 9.45 7.29 -7.26
C LEU A 34 10.25 6.80 -8.48
N SER A 35 11.29 6.02 -8.18
CA SER A 35 12.09 5.31 -9.18
C SER A 35 11.31 4.12 -9.77
N PRO A 36 11.54 3.74 -11.04
CA PRO A 36 10.91 2.56 -11.65
C PRO A 36 11.40 1.23 -11.04
N ARG A 37 12.39 1.26 -10.13
CA ARG A 37 12.98 0.06 -9.50
C ARG A 37 12.43 -0.22 -8.10
N VAL A 38 11.51 0.62 -7.62
CA VAL A 38 10.94 0.45 -6.28
C VAL A 38 10.06 -0.79 -6.26
N GLN A 39 10.33 -1.65 -5.29
CA GLN A 39 9.54 -2.82 -4.95
C GLN A 39 8.81 -2.59 -3.63
N MET A 40 7.71 -3.31 -3.44
CA MET A 40 6.88 -3.23 -2.25
C MET A 40 6.61 -4.63 -1.69
N ARG A 41 6.62 -4.70 -0.37
CA ARG A 41 6.20 -5.82 0.45
C ARG A 41 5.02 -5.37 1.32
N LEU A 42 3.96 -6.17 1.37
CA LEU A 42 2.79 -5.95 2.21
C LEU A 42 2.48 -7.24 2.99
N GLU A 43 2.39 -7.11 4.30
CA GLU A 43 1.77 -8.10 5.19
C GLU A 43 0.37 -7.61 5.53
N LEU A 44 -0.63 -8.49 5.46
CA LEU A 44 -2.02 -8.13 5.61
C LEU A 44 -2.79 -9.16 6.43
N ASP A 45 -3.57 -8.68 7.39
CA ASP A 45 -4.68 -9.35 8.03
C ASP A 45 -5.98 -8.75 7.48
N ALA A 46 -6.63 -9.48 6.57
CA ALA A 46 -7.82 -9.02 5.89
C ALA A 46 -9.05 -8.95 6.81
N ASP A 47 -9.06 -9.72 7.91
CA ASP A 47 -10.16 -9.72 8.87
C ASP A 47 -10.17 -8.42 9.70
N ALA A 48 -9.03 -7.73 9.77
CA ALA A 48 -8.88 -6.46 10.45
C ALA A 48 -9.14 -5.23 9.55
N LEU A 49 -9.49 -5.40 8.26
CA LEU A 49 -9.66 -4.29 7.31
C LEU A 49 -10.71 -3.26 7.74
N ASP A 50 -11.79 -3.74 8.35
CA ASP A 50 -12.92 -2.94 8.86
C ASP A 50 -12.79 -2.56 10.34
N GLY A 51 -11.71 -3.01 10.99
CA GLY A 51 -11.46 -2.81 12.39
C GLY A 51 -10.80 -1.45 12.71
N PRO A 52 -10.76 -1.09 14.00
CA PRO A 52 -9.99 0.06 14.48
C PRO A 52 -8.47 -0.23 14.51
N ASP A 53 -8.10 -1.50 14.43
CA ASP A 53 -6.71 -1.97 14.47
C ASP A 53 -6.05 -1.89 13.10
N SER A 54 -4.72 -1.86 13.09
CA SER A 54 -3.96 -1.88 11.84
C SER A 54 -4.11 -3.25 11.16
N PRO A 55 -4.55 -3.30 9.89
CA PRO A 55 -4.63 -4.56 9.16
C PRO A 55 -3.27 -5.03 8.65
N GLY A 56 -2.19 -4.25 8.76
CA GLY A 56 -0.92 -4.73 8.21
C GLY A 56 0.23 -3.74 8.19
N ARG A 57 1.29 -4.15 7.50
CA ARG A 57 2.54 -3.40 7.38
C ARG A 57 2.99 -3.36 5.93
N VAL A 58 3.57 -2.23 5.55
CA VAL A 58 4.12 -2.02 4.21
C VAL A 58 5.60 -1.63 4.30
N SER A 59 6.40 -2.26 3.45
CA SER A 59 7.82 -2.01 3.29
C SER A 59 8.12 -1.74 1.82
N THR A 60 9.02 -0.81 1.54
CA THR A 60 9.49 -0.54 0.17
C THR A 60 10.98 -0.78 0.10
N PHE A 61 11.46 -1.20 -1.07
CA PHE A 61 12.89 -1.38 -1.31
C PHE A 61 13.26 -0.93 -2.71
N GLU A 62 14.34 -0.16 -2.78
CA GLU A 62 15.03 0.15 -4.02
C GLU A 62 16.46 -0.33 -3.93
N ALA A 63 16.84 -1.19 -4.88
CA ALA A 63 18.18 -1.77 -4.95
C ALA A 63 19.26 -0.69 -5.18
N PRO A 64 20.48 -0.88 -4.65
CA PRO A 64 21.57 0.05 -4.88
C PRO A 64 21.92 0.15 -6.37
N THR A 65 22.55 1.26 -6.76
CA THR A 65 23.23 1.45 -8.05
C THR A 65 24.69 1.77 -7.79
N SER A 66 25.48 1.96 -8.85
CA SER A 66 26.83 2.51 -8.73
C SER A 66 26.88 3.90 -8.07
N GLU A 67 25.78 4.65 -8.10
CA GLU A 67 25.72 6.05 -7.66
C GLU A 67 24.94 6.25 -6.34
N LEU A 68 23.99 5.36 -6.04
CA LEU A 68 23.07 5.51 -4.92
C LEU A 68 23.00 4.23 -4.08
N PRO A 69 23.02 4.34 -2.74
CA PRO A 69 22.83 3.18 -1.86
C PRO A 69 21.41 2.62 -1.95
N ALA A 70 21.20 1.45 -1.35
CA ALA A 70 19.87 0.89 -1.21
C ALA A 70 18.96 1.83 -0.39
N ARG A 71 17.70 1.98 -0.78
CA ARG A 71 16.75 2.90 -0.11
C ARG A 71 15.49 2.15 0.31
N ARG A 72 14.99 2.52 1.49
CA ARG A 72 13.68 2.10 2.01
C ARG A 72 12.92 3.36 2.42
N MET A 73 11.89 3.73 1.65
CA MET A 73 11.03 4.88 1.96
C MET A 73 10.05 4.52 3.08
N LEU A 74 9.46 3.33 2.99
CA LEU A 74 8.66 2.65 4.00
C LEU A 74 9.47 1.45 4.51
N ASP A 75 9.49 1.28 5.84
CA ASP A 75 10.19 0.20 6.52
C ASP A 75 9.32 -0.27 7.68
N GLU A 76 8.67 -1.42 7.50
CA GLU A 76 7.68 -2.00 8.43
C GLU A 76 6.59 -0.99 8.85
N ALA A 77 6.21 -0.11 7.91
CA ALA A 77 5.30 1.00 8.17
C ALA A 77 3.88 0.49 8.37
N ILE A 78 3.29 0.82 9.52
CA ILE A 78 1.95 0.38 9.92
C ILE A 78 0.88 1.05 9.05
N LEU A 79 -0.06 0.25 8.53
CA LEU A 79 -1.28 0.73 7.89
C LEU A 79 -2.24 1.26 8.97
N ARG A 80 -2.24 2.57 9.21
CA ARG A 80 -3.10 3.15 10.24
C ARG A 80 -4.47 3.46 9.67
N PRO A 81 -5.56 2.91 10.27
CA PRO A 81 -6.92 3.26 9.90
C PRO A 81 -7.14 4.77 10.03
N ILE A 82 -8.04 5.31 9.20
CA ILE A 82 -8.49 6.69 9.26
C ILE A 82 -9.97 6.64 9.69
N PRO A 83 -10.27 6.69 11.01
CA PRO A 83 -11.61 6.38 11.51
C PRO A 83 -12.75 7.19 10.86
N PRO A 84 -12.60 8.50 10.56
CA PRO A 84 -13.65 9.24 9.86
C PRO A 84 -14.01 8.67 8.48
N LEU A 85 -13.07 8.01 7.79
CA LEU A 85 -13.33 7.44 6.47
C LEU A 85 -14.10 6.11 6.55
N ALA A 86 -14.03 5.35 7.65
CA ALA A 86 -14.66 4.02 7.76
C ALA A 86 -16.19 4.03 7.55
N HIS A 87 -16.83 5.19 7.71
CA HIS A 87 -18.27 5.38 7.50
C HIS A 87 -18.60 6.45 6.44
N ASP A 88 -17.59 6.93 5.71
CA ASP A 88 -17.74 8.00 4.71
C ASP A 88 -17.93 7.42 3.30
N PRO A 89 -18.79 7.99 2.43
CA PRO A 89 -18.89 7.60 1.02
C PRO A 89 -17.54 7.58 0.27
N LEU A 90 -16.58 8.41 0.66
CA LEU A 90 -15.21 8.41 0.14
C LEU A 90 -14.39 7.15 0.49
N SER A 91 -14.91 6.25 1.34
CA SER A 91 -14.35 4.90 1.51
C SER A 91 -14.90 3.88 0.53
N ARG A 92 -16.02 4.18 -0.13
CA ARG A 92 -16.68 3.31 -1.12
C ARG A 92 -16.19 3.61 -2.54
N ILE A 93 -14.90 3.88 -2.70
CA ILE A 93 -14.33 4.22 -4.01
C ILE A 93 -14.39 2.98 -4.89
N GLU A 94 -15.10 3.07 -6.01
CA GLU A 94 -15.09 2.05 -7.06
C GLU A 94 -13.94 2.34 -8.02
N MET A 95 -12.88 1.53 -7.96
CA MET A 95 -11.71 1.66 -8.83
C MET A 95 -11.81 0.74 -10.04
N GLY A 96 -12.85 0.89 -10.85
CA GLY A 96 -13.10 0.05 -12.02
C GLY A 96 -13.38 -1.42 -11.69
N GLU A 97 -13.59 -2.24 -12.72
CA GLU A 97 -13.96 -3.65 -12.57
C GLU A 97 -12.82 -4.54 -12.04
N GLY A 98 -13.19 -5.70 -11.48
CA GLY A 98 -12.24 -6.73 -11.01
C GLY A 98 -11.64 -6.46 -9.62
N ARG A 99 -12.23 -5.57 -8.83
CA ARG A 99 -11.87 -5.29 -7.44
C ARG A 99 -13.02 -5.63 -6.52
N GLU A 100 -12.70 -6.38 -5.47
CA GLU A 100 -13.67 -6.84 -4.50
C GLU A 100 -13.78 -5.90 -3.31
N ARG A 101 -12.67 -5.24 -2.95
CA ARG A 101 -12.63 -4.28 -1.85
C ARG A 101 -11.60 -3.20 -2.07
N ASN A 102 -11.96 -1.97 -1.69
CA ASN A 102 -11.01 -0.87 -1.58
C ASN A 102 -10.98 -0.37 -0.13
N ALA A 103 -9.80 0.01 0.34
CA ALA A 103 -9.58 0.57 1.66
C ALA A 103 -8.47 1.62 1.63
N VAL A 104 -8.53 2.59 2.56
CA VAL A 104 -7.58 3.71 2.62
C VAL A 104 -6.98 3.81 4.00
N TYR A 105 -5.65 3.83 4.05
CA TYR A 105 -4.87 3.92 5.28
C TYR A 105 -3.89 5.07 5.21
N SER A 106 -3.48 5.57 6.37
CA SER A 106 -2.33 6.47 6.47
C SER A 106 -1.07 5.65 6.78
N VAL A 107 0.04 5.99 6.13
CA VAL A 107 1.36 5.37 6.37
C VAL A 107 2.40 6.46 6.57
N SER A 108 3.30 6.25 7.54
CA SER A 108 4.42 7.17 7.78
C SER A 108 5.68 6.67 7.05
N PRO A 109 6.40 7.54 6.33
CA PRO A 109 7.75 7.26 5.87
C PRO A 109 8.70 6.92 7.03
N ARG A 110 9.80 6.24 6.71
CA ARG A 110 10.90 5.98 7.64
C ARG A 110 11.56 7.26 8.14
N GLU A 111 11.62 8.28 7.28
CA GLU A 111 12.11 9.61 7.65
C GLU A 111 11.07 10.34 8.53
N PRO A 112 11.37 10.65 9.80
CA PRO A 112 10.36 11.18 10.75
C PRO A 112 9.83 12.57 10.39
N THR A 113 10.62 13.35 9.65
CA THR A 113 10.29 14.72 9.22
C THR A 113 9.47 14.73 7.93
N ALA A 114 9.33 13.59 7.25
CA ALA A 114 8.55 13.48 6.04
C ALA A 114 7.05 13.38 6.35
N THR A 115 6.22 14.03 5.54
CA THR A 115 4.76 13.98 5.70
C THR A 115 4.22 12.56 5.44
N ALA A 116 3.24 12.15 6.23
CA ALA A 116 2.52 10.91 6.04
C ALA A 116 1.86 10.84 4.64
N MET A 117 1.66 9.61 4.17
CA MET A 117 1.10 9.31 2.86
C MET A 117 -0.21 8.55 3.02
N LEU A 118 -1.05 8.59 1.99
CA LEU A 118 -2.19 7.71 1.86
C LEU A 118 -1.79 6.45 1.10
N ALA A 119 -2.24 5.30 1.59
CA ALA A 119 -2.14 4.01 0.94
C ALA A 119 -3.56 3.53 0.61
N PHE A 120 -3.89 3.46 -0.67
CA PHE A 120 -5.12 2.85 -1.14
C PHE A 120 -4.84 1.39 -1.48
N LEU A 121 -5.49 0.47 -0.78
CA LEU A 121 -5.42 -0.95 -1.03
C LEU A 121 -6.65 -1.36 -1.84
N SER A 122 -6.42 -2.07 -2.93
CA SER A 122 -7.46 -2.63 -3.79
C SER A 122 -7.26 -4.14 -3.87
N LEU A 123 -8.16 -4.89 -3.24
CA LEU A 123 -8.20 -6.35 -3.26
C LEU A 123 -8.82 -6.77 -4.60
N ARG A 124 -8.07 -7.50 -5.41
CA ARG A 124 -8.47 -7.88 -6.78
C ARG A 124 -9.04 -9.30 -6.80
N SER A 125 -9.93 -9.55 -7.75
CA SER A 125 -10.59 -10.86 -7.90
C SER A 125 -9.65 -12.01 -8.29
N ASP A 126 -8.42 -11.70 -8.71
CA ASP A 126 -7.36 -12.67 -8.99
C ASP A 126 -6.43 -12.90 -7.78
N GLU A 127 -6.90 -12.56 -6.58
CA GLU A 127 -6.16 -12.65 -5.30
C GLU A 127 -4.92 -11.74 -5.23
N GLY A 128 -4.72 -10.86 -6.22
CA GLY A 128 -3.71 -9.82 -6.17
C GLY A 128 -4.14 -8.65 -5.30
N ILE A 129 -3.16 -7.86 -4.83
CA ILE A 129 -3.42 -6.57 -4.20
C ILE A 129 -2.76 -5.48 -5.01
N GLU A 130 -3.52 -4.46 -5.33
CA GLU A 130 -3.00 -3.24 -5.90
C GLU A 130 -2.89 -2.17 -4.81
N VAL A 131 -1.72 -1.55 -4.70
CA VAL A 131 -1.46 -0.49 -3.72
C VAL A 131 -1.16 0.80 -4.46
N ARG A 132 -1.91 1.87 -4.18
CA ARG A 132 -1.57 3.23 -4.59
C ARG A 132 -1.04 4.00 -3.41
N LEU A 133 0.20 4.44 -3.49
CA LEU A 133 0.75 5.43 -2.58
C LEU A 133 0.52 6.82 -3.13
N LEU A 134 0.04 7.72 -2.27
CA LEU A 134 -0.20 9.12 -2.61
C LEU A 134 0.32 10.02 -1.48
N ARG A 135 1.20 10.95 -1.83
CA ARG A 135 1.52 12.12 -1.02
C ARG A 135 1.30 13.37 -1.86
N PRO A 136 0.30 14.21 -1.54
CA PRO A 136 0.14 15.48 -2.24
C PRO A 136 1.39 16.34 -2.03
N GLY A 137 1.78 17.08 -3.05
CA GLY A 137 3.04 17.80 -3.05
C GLY A 137 3.30 18.54 -4.35
N THR A 138 4.49 19.13 -4.47
CA THR A 138 4.99 19.72 -5.72
C THR A 138 5.98 18.75 -6.38
N ASN A 139 6.24 18.94 -7.68
CA ASN A 139 7.29 18.19 -8.37
C ASN A 139 8.71 18.70 -8.05
N GLU A 140 8.83 19.59 -7.07
CA GLU A 140 10.11 20.17 -6.66
C GLU A 140 10.82 19.22 -5.69
N ASP A 141 12.15 19.17 -5.74
CA ASP A 141 13.00 18.38 -4.83
C ASP A 141 13.14 19.06 -3.44
N ASP A 142 12.01 19.46 -2.86
CA ASP A 142 11.92 19.67 -1.41
C ASP A 142 11.37 18.37 -0.81
N ASP A 143 12.22 17.58 -0.14
CA ASP A 143 11.89 16.23 0.32
C ASP A 143 10.63 16.19 1.22
N HIS A 144 10.32 17.29 1.91
CA HIS A 144 9.13 17.42 2.75
C HIS A 144 7.83 17.65 1.97
N ARG A 145 7.91 18.17 0.73
CA ARG A 145 6.76 18.52 -0.12
C ARG A 145 6.76 17.80 -1.46
N LYS A 146 7.70 16.88 -1.68
CA LYS A 146 7.78 16.11 -2.91
C LYS A 146 6.51 15.29 -3.13
N LEU A 147 5.87 15.51 -4.28
CA LEU A 147 4.74 14.73 -4.79
C LEU A 147 5.18 13.28 -4.91
N ILE A 148 4.45 12.38 -4.25
CA ILE A 148 4.63 10.94 -4.40
C ILE A 148 3.35 10.37 -4.96
N PHE A 149 3.51 9.63 -6.06
CA PHE A 149 2.47 8.75 -6.57
C PHE A 149 3.13 7.46 -7.05
N GLY A 150 2.56 6.32 -6.69
CA GLY A 150 3.05 5.03 -7.16
C GLY A 150 1.96 3.98 -7.12
N LEU A 151 1.73 3.32 -8.26
CA LEU A 151 0.89 2.13 -8.37
C LEU A 151 1.77 0.88 -8.27
N PHE A 152 1.42 -0.03 -7.37
CA PHE A 152 2.09 -1.31 -7.19
C PHE A 152 1.10 -2.44 -7.42
N SER A 153 1.50 -3.46 -8.16
CA SER A 153 0.74 -4.71 -8.32
C SER A 153 1.45 -5.81 -7.57
N LEU A 154 0.82 -6.32 -6.51
CA LEU A 154 1.41 -7.28 -5.60
C LEU A 154 0.73 -8.65 -5.75
N ALA A 155 1.53 -9.71 -5.70
CA ALA A 155 1.06 -11.09 -5.65
C ALA A 155 1.52 -11.73 -4.34
N LYS A 156 0.70 -12.59 -3.75
CA LYS A 156 1.04 -13.32 -2.54
C LYS A 156 2.16 -14.32 -2.83
N ARG A 157 3.16 -14.39 -1.94
CA ARG A 157 4.30 -15.30 -2.03
C ARG A 157 4.64 -15.85 -0.66
N GLU A 158 5.09 -17.09 -0.62
CA GLU A 158 5.78 -17.67 0.54
C GLU A 158 7.20 -17.07 0.65
N GLY A 159 7.65 -16.85 1.88
CA GLY A 159 8.95 -16.29 2.25
C GLY A 159 9.06 -14.78 2.09
N SER A 160 10.30 -14.31 1.93
CA SER A 160 10.57 -12.88 1.70
C SER A 160 10.41 -12.50 0.23
N CYS A 161 10.21 -11.21 -0.04
CA CYS A 161 10.13 -10.69 -1.41
C CYS A 161 11.48 -10.70 -2.17
N GLY A 162 12.53 -11.30 -1.59
CA GLY A 162 13.87 -11.35 -2.17
C GLY A 162 14.75 -10.13 -1.86
N PHE A 163 14.40 -9.34 -0.84
CA PHE A 163 15.14 -8.17 -0.36
C PHE A 163 14.88 -7.87 1.12
#